data_AF-A0A098GLC5-F1
#
_entry.id   AF-A0A098GLC5-F1
#
_cell.length_a   1.000
_cell.length_b   1.000
_cell.length_c   1.000
_cell.angle_alpha   90.00
_cell.angle_beta   90.00
_cell.angle_gamma   90.00
#
_symmetry.space_group_name_H-M   'P 1'
#
loop_
_entity.id
_entity.type
_entity.pdbx_description
1 polymer ?
#
loop_
_entity_poly.entity_id
_entity_poly.type
_entity_poly.pdbx_seq_one_letter_code
_entity_poly.pdbx_strand_id
1 'polypeptide(L)'
;MAHFIDVTEIADLHHNCIVRWKNSELIFNHQNFLALVEENHAFNYQLWHAEDRARRDDMGYEFVYSAKREIDHYNQQRNNRMEAMDEWLYNALKPADPNDCPVHSETPGMMIDRLSILALKAYHMNLQAKREEVDDAHRQKCHRKWQTIIAQQNQLLDCLKHLFNEIADGTRTFRVYHQFKMYNDPTLNPQLYCADHIR
;
A
#
# COMPACT_ATOMS: atom_id res chain seq x y z
N MET A 1 23.97 14.96 5.81
CA MET A 1 22.68 15.50 6.31
C MET A 1 21.73 15.36 5.12
N ALA A 2 20.84 14.37 4.99
CA ALA A 2 19.89 13.78 5.93
C ALA A 2 19.92 12.23 5.89
N HIS A 3 20.08 11.59 7.05
CA HIS A 3 20.03 10.12 7.20
C HIS A 3 18.66 9.68 7.75
N PHE A 4 17.58 10.37 7.36
CA PHE A 4 16.37 10.43 8.18
C PHE A 4 15.45 9.22 8.10
N ILE A 5 15.53 8.39 7.04
CA ILE A 5 14.62 7.26 6.82
C ILE A 5 15.40 6.11 6.22
N ASP A 6 15.52 5.01 6.96
CA ASP A 6 16.05 3.76 6.42
C ASP A 6 14.92 3.01 5.70
N VAL A 7 15.04 2.86 4.38
CA VAL A 7 14.06 2.11 3.56
C VAL A 7 13.96 0.64 4.00
N THR A 8 15.00 0.11 4.65
CA THR A 8 15.03 -1.25 5.19
C THR A 8 14.10 -1.38 6.39
N GLU A 9 14.03 -0.34 7.24
CA GLU A 9 13.11 -0.29 8.38
C GLU A 9 11.64 -0.35 7.93
N ILE A 10 11.31 0.27 6.80
CA ILE A 10 9.98 0.18 6.18
C ILE A 10 9.67 -1.26 5.74
N ALA A 11 10.62 -1.93 5.09
CA ALA A 11 10.44 -3.32 4.64
C ALA A 11 10.27 -4.28 5.83
N ASP A 12 11.10 -4.12 6.86
CA ASP A 12 11.05 -4.90 8.10
C ASP A 12 9.74 -4.65 8.85
N LEU A 13 9.29 -3.39 8.94
CA LEU A 13 8.00 -3.02 9.53
C LEU A 13 6.86 -3.78 8.84
N HIS A 14 6.79 -3.74 7.51
CA HIS A 14 5.75 -4.45 6.77
C HIS A 14 5.78 -5.96 7.07
N HIS A 15 6.96 -6.59 7.00
CA HIS A 15 7.09 -8.02 7.27
C HIS A 15 6.65 -8.39 8.70
N ASN A 16 7.17 -7.67 9.68
CA ASN A 16 6.94 -7.94 11.10
C ASN A 16 5.46 -7.72 11.49
N CYS A 17 4.81 -6.71 10.92
CA CYS A 17 3.40 -6.45 11.16
C CYS A 17 2.51 -7.60 10.66
N ILE A 18 2.75 -8.14 9.46
CA ILE A 18 1.99 -9.29 8.94
C ILE A 18 2.10 -10.49 9.87
N VAL A 19 3.31 -10.81 10.34
CA VAL A 19 3.57 -11.93 11.25
C VAL A 19 2.86 -11.72 12.59
N ARG A 20 2.85 -10.48 13.10
CA ARG A 20 2.19 -10.11 14.35
C ARG A 20 0.67 -10.19 14.25
N TRP A 21 0.07 -9.48 13.28
CA TRP A 21 -1.38 -9.39 13.11
C TRP A 21 -2.04 -10.71 12.71
N LYS A 22 -1.29 -11.67 12.16
CA LYS A 22 -1.81 -13.02 11.96
C LYS A 22 -2.19 -13.72 13.27
N ASN A 23 -1.50 -13.42 14.36
CA ASN A 23 -1.64 -14.13 15.64
C ASN A 23 -2.21 -13.24 16.77
N SER A 24 -2.55 -12.00 16.46
CA SER A 24 -3.01 -11.01 17.44
C SER A 24 -3.91 -9.96 16.77
N GLU A 25 -4.63 -9.19 17.57
CA GLU A 25 -5.36 -8.03 17.07
C GLU A 25 -4.40 -6.99 16.44
N LEU A 26 -4.97 -6.04 15.69
CA LEU A 26 -4.20 -4.97 15.07
C LEU A 26 -3.69 -4.00 16.12
N ILE A 27 -2.51 -4.28 16.65
CA ILE A 27 -1.78 -3.42 17.58
C ILE A 27 -0.74 -2.60 16.79
N PHE A 28 -0.78 -1.28 16.99
CA PHE A 28 0.13 -0.29 16.42
C PHE A 28 1.21 0.07 17.44
N ASN A 29 2.47 0.00 17.02
CA ASN A 29 3.63 0.17 17.91
C ASN A 29 4.56 1.30 17.46
N HIS A 30 4.34 1.87 16.29
CA HIS A 30 5.22 2.88 15.70
C HIS A 30 4.74 4.30 15.99
N GLN A 31 5.63 5.26 15.84
CA GLN A 31 5.40 6.68 16.08
C GLN A 31 5.90 7.51 14.90
N ASN A 32 5.49 8.77 14.82
CA ASN A 32 5.91 9.72 13.77
C ASN A 32 5.65 9.17 12.35
N PHE A 33 6.64 9.26 11.46
CA PHE A 33 6.52 8.79 10.08
C PHE A 33 6.18 7.29 9.99
N LEU A 34 6.81 6.45 10.82
CA LEU A 34 6.57 5.01 10.79
C LEU A 34 5.15 4.65 11.26
N ALA A 35 4.48 5.50 12.04
CA ALA A 35 3.06 5.31 12.34
C ALA A 35 2.20 5.45 11.07
N LEU A 36 2.51 6.40 10.19
CA LEU A 36 1.81 6.55 8.90
C LEU A 36 2.02 5.32 8.00
N VAL A 37 3.25 4.79 7.98
CA VAL A 37 3.61 3.56 7.26
C VAL A 37 2.84 2.36 7.83
N GLU A 38 2.82 2.20 9.16
CA GLU A 38 2.13 1.10 9.84
C GLU A 38 0.61 1.17 9.62
N GLU A 39 0.01 2.36 9.70
CA GLU A 39 -1.41 2.57 9.42
C GLU A 39 -1.75 2.30 7.96
N ASN A 40 -0.94 2.78 7.00
CA ASN A 40 -1.11 2.44 5.59
C ASN A 40 -1.06 0.91 5.38
N HIS A 41 -0.09 0.24 6.02
CA HIS A 41 0.07 -1.19 5.91
C HIS A 41 -1.09 -1.97 6.54
N ALA A 42 -1.62 -1.51 7.67
CA ALA A 42 -2.80 -2.08 8.31
C ALA A 42 -4.03 -2.01 7.41
N PHE A 43 -4.28 -0.87 6.76
CA PHE A 43 -5.39 -0.74 5.81
C PHE A 43 -5.20 -1.65 4.59
N ASN A 44 -3.97 -1.77 4.07
CA ASN A 44 -3.66 -2.73 3.01
C ASN A 44 -3.88 -4.19 3.45
N TYR A 45 -3.51 -4.54 4.69
CA TYR A 45 -3.73 -5.87 5.26
C TYR A 45 -5.22 -6.18 5.41
N GLN A 46 -6.01 -5.25 5.95
CA GLN A 46 -7.47 -5.41 6.09
C GLN A 46 -8.16 -5.47 4.72
N LEU A 47 -7.72 -4.65 3.76
CA LEU A 47 -8.19 -4.67 2.39
C LEU A 47 -7.96 -6.04 1.73
N TRP A 48 -6.78 -6.65 1.93
CA TRP A 48 -6.47 -7.99 1.42
C TRP A 48 -7.51 -9.02 1.90
N HIS A 49 -7.79 -9.04 3.21
CA HIS A 49 -8.76 -9.98 3.78
C HIS A 49 -10.21 -9.69 3.36
N ALA A 50 -10.55 -8.42 3.17
CA ALA A 50 -11.86 -8.04 2.64
C ALA A 50 -12.02 -8.49 1.18
N GLU A 51 -10.97 -8.39 0.37
CA GLU A 51 -10.94 -8.96 -0.99
C GLU A 51 -11.12 -10.48 -0.97
N ASP A 52 -10.43 -11.21 -0.09
CA ASP A 52 -10.60 -12.67 0.06
C ASP A 52 -12.05 -13.02 0.44
N ARG A 53 -12.66 -12.28 1.39
CA ARG A 53 -14.08 -12.45 1.75
C ARG A 53 -15.01 -12.17 0.57
N ALA A 54 -14.74 -11.14 -0.22
CA ALA A 54 -15.57 -10.77 -1.36
C ALA A 54 -15.53 -11.79 -2.52
N ARG A 55 -14.67 -12.82 -2.46
CA ARG A 55 -14.67 -13.96 -3.41
C ARG A 55 -15.45 -15.18 -2.91
N ARG A 56 -16.06 -15.12 -1.73
CA ARG A 56 -16.83 -16.22 -1.13
C ARG A 56 -18.29 -16.19 -1.59
N ASP A 57 -18.53 -16.57 -2.85
CA ASP A 57 -19.87 -16.65 -3.43
C ASP A 57 -20.80 -17.62 -2.68
N ASP A 58 -20.21 -18.58 -1.97
CA ASP A 58 -20.90 -19.56 -1.12
C ASP A 58 -21.49 -18.97 0.17
N MET A 59 -21.12 -17.75 0.56
CA MET A 59 -21.59 -17.08 1.78
C MET A 59 -22.82 -16.16 1.55
N GLY A 60 -23.27 -16.02 0.29
CA GLY A 60 -24.43 -15.21 -0.07
C GLY A 60 -24.14 -13.73 -0.29
N TYR A 61 -25.12 -13.03 -0.88
CA TYR A 61 -24.93 -11.66 -1.37
C TYR A 61 -24.66 -10.63 -0.26
N GLU A 62 -25.25 -10.79 0.93
CA GLU A 62 -25.06 -9.84 2.05
C GLU A 62 -23.64 -9.87 2.60
N PHE A 63 -23.03 -11.06 2.66
CA PHE A 63 -21.65 -11.24 3.07
C PHE A 63 -20.70 -10.57 2.07
N VAL A 64 -20.91 -10.81 0.77
CA VAL A 64 -20.11 -10.19 -0.30
C VAL A 64 -20.31 -8.67 -0.33
N TYR A 65 -21.54 -8.19 -0.17
CA TYR A 65 -21.85 -6.76 -0.09
C TYR A 65 -21.10 -6.08 1.05
N SER A 66 -21.15 -6.67 2.26
CA SER A 66 -20.44 -6.13 3.42
C SER A 66 -18.93 -6.08 3.19
N ALA A 67 -18.34 -7.13 2.62
CA ALA A 67 -16.93 -7.15 2.24
C ALA A 67 -16.59 -6.08 1.18
N LYS A 68 -17.49 -5.79 0.23
CA LYS A 68 -17.31 -4.70 -0.73
C LYS A 68 -17.32 -3.33 -0.09
N ARG A 69 -18.20 -3.09 0.90
CA ARG A 69 -18.20 -1.83 1.67
C ARG A 69 -16.90 -1.64 2.47
N GLU A 70 -16.37 -2.73 3.03
CA GLU A 70 -15.08 -2.72 3.70
C GLU A 70 -13.92 -2.44 2.73
N ILE A 71 -13.93 -3.05 1.54
CA ILE A 71 -12.95 -2.79 0.47
C ILE A 71 -12.93 -1.29 0.12
N ASP A 72 -14.10 -0.69 -0.12
CA ASP A 72 -14.21 0.73 -0.44
C ASP A 72 -13.59 1.60 0.67
N HIS A 73 -13.94 1.29 1.92
CA HIS A 73 -13.43 2.00 3.09
C HIS A 73 -11.90 1.88 3.21
N TYR A 74 -11.36 0.65 3.21
CA TYR A 74 -9.92 0.44 3.38
C TYR A 74 -9.10 0.97 2.20
N ASN A 75 -9.63 0.92 0.97
CA ASN A 75 -8.98 1.56 -0.17
C ASN A 75 -8.90 3.09 0.00
N GLN A 76 -9.93 3.71 0.56
CA GLN A 76 -9.85 5.15 0.86
C GLN A 76 -8.82 5.43 1.95
N GLN A 77 -8.83 4.64 3.02
CA GLN A 77 -7.94 4.86 4.16
C GLN A 77 -6.46 4.66 3.81
N ARG A 78 -6.10 3.62 3.03
CA ARG A 78 -4.71 3.45 2.55
C ARG A 78 -4.25 4.63 1.70
N ASN A 79 -5.12 5.16 0.83
CA ASN A 79 -4.80 6.31 -0.02
C ASN A 79 -4.61 7.57 0.81
N ASN A 80 -5.48 7.80 1.80
CA ASN A 80 -5.33 8.92 2.75
C ASN A 80 -3.99 8.84 3.49
N ARG A 81 -3.55 7.65 3.88
CA ARG A 81 -2.23 7.47 4.53
C ARG A 81 -1.07 7.61 3.57
N MET A 82 -1.22 7.19 2.32
CA MET A 82 -0.25 7.43 1.26
C MET A 82 -0.03 8.94 1.05
N GLU A 83 -1.11 9.73 0.94
CA GLU A 83 -1.03 11.19 0.83
C GLU A 83 -0.40 11.82 2.08
N ALA A 84 -0.78 11.36 3.29
CA ALA A 84 -0.18 11.85 4.53
C ALA A 84 1.33 11.54 4.62
N MET A 85 1.78 10.38 4.11
CA MET A 85 3.21 10.08 3.99
C MET A 85 3.90 11.06 3.03
N ASP A 86 3.30 11.36 1.89
CA ASP A 86 3.84 12.32 0.93
C ASP A 86 3.95 13.73 1.49
N GLU A 87 2.93 14.21 2.19
CA GLU A 87 2.95 15.51 2.86
C GLU A 87 4.04 15.57 3.95
N TRP A 88 4.15 14.52 4.76
CA TRP A 88 5.20 14.44 5.78
C TRP A 88 6.60 14.48 5.15
N LEU A 89 6.81 13.68 4.10
CA LEU A 89 8.08 13.60 3.38
C LEU A 89 8.41 14.91 2.66
N TYR A 90 7.42 15.58 2.08
CA TYR A 90 7.62 16.85 1.41
C TYR A 90 8.13 17.91 2.39
N ASN A 91 7.52 17.98 3.57
CA ASN A 91 7.94 18.90 4.64
C ASN A 91 9.32 18.54 5.22
N ALA A 92 9.60 17.25 5.38
CA ALA A 92 10.86 16.77 5.95
C ALA A 92 12.05 16.93 5.00
N LEU A 93 11.86 16.55 3.72
CA LEU A 93 12.91 16.53 2.70
C LEU A 93 13.09 17.89 2.03
N LYS A 94 12.06 18.74 2.02
CA LYS A 94 12.04 20.05 1.34
C LYS A 94 12.56 19.94 -0.09
N PRO A 95 11.92 19.11 -0.94
CA PRO A 95 12.41 18.82 -2.27
C PRO A 95 12.49 20.10 -3.13
N ALA A 96 13.41 20.14 -4.08
CA ALA A 96 13.62 21.29 -4.96
C ALA A 96 12.38 21.64 -5.78
N ASP A 97 12.31 22.88 -6.28
CA ASP A 97 11.20 23.31 -7.13
C ASP A 97 11.16 22.45 -8.41
N PRO A 98 9.98 22.05 -8.90
CA PRO A 98 9.83 21.33 -10.18
C PRO A 98 10.45 22.00 -11.41
N ASN A 99 10.78 23.30 -11.34
CA ASN A 99 11.49 24.00 -12.39
C ASN A 99 13.02 23.83 -12.30
N ASP A 100 13.55 23.45 -11.14
CA ASP A 100 14.99 23.35 -10.88
C ASP A 100 15.55 21.95 -11.19
N CYS A 101 14.72 20.90 -11.08
CA CYS A 101 15.10 19.54 -11.42
C CYS A 101 13.91 18.67 -11.87
N PRO A 102 14.14 17.55 -12.57
CA PRO A 102 13.05 16.73 -13.08
C PRO A 102 12.19 16.12 -11.96
N VAL A 103 10.88 16.09 -12.18
CA VAL A 103 9.91 15.48 -11.25
C VAL A 103 9.87 13.96 -11.47
N HIS A 104 9.99 13.20 -10.39
CA HIS A 104 9.79 11.75 -10.42
C HIS A 104 8.31 11.41 -10.62
N SER A 105 8.01 10.39 -11.42
CA SER A 105 6.62 10.03 -11.77
C SER A 105 5.80 9.51 -10.59
N GLU A 106 6.46 8.88 -9.63
CA GLU A 106 5.85 8.40 -8.40
C GLU A 106 6.35 9.20 -7.20
N THR A 107 5.46 9.43 -6.23
CA THR A 107 5.84 9.99 -4.95
C THR A 107 6.43 8.89 -4.04
N PRO A 108 7.24 9.25 -3.02
CA PRO A 108 7.76 8.25 -2.09
C PRO A 108 6.65 7.49 -1.34
N GLY A 109 5.55 8.15 -0.98
CA GLY A 109 4.38 7.52 -0.36
C GLY A 109 3.72 6.47 -1.26
N MET A 110 3.60 6.74 -2.57
CA MET A 110 3.13 5.74 -3.55
C MET A 110 4.03 4.51 -3.61
N MET A 111 5.35 4.72 -3.58
CA MET A 111 6.32 3.63 -3.57
C MET A 111 6.22 2.80 -2.29
N ILE A 112 6.03 3.44 -1.14
CA ILE A 112 5.85 2.77 0.16
C ILE A 112 4.53 1.96 0.21
N ASP A 113 3.42 2.50 -0.27
CA ASP A 113 2.14 1.77 -0.37
C ASP A 113 2.29 0.53 -1.28
N ARG A 114 2.99 0.67 -2.41
CA ARG A 114 3.32 -0.47 -3.28
C ARG A 114 4.21 -1.51 -2.62
N LEU A 115 5.20 -1.09 -1.81
CA LEU A 115 6.03 -1.99 -1.01
C LEU A 115 5.19 -2.78 0.01
N SER A 116 4.22 -2.12 0.66
CA SER A 116 3.25 -2.75 1.56
C SER A 116 2.45 -3.86 0.83
N ILE A 117 1.92 -3.57 -0.36
CA ILE A 117 1.20 -4.55 -1.18
C ILE A 117 2.09 -5.71 -1.62
N LEU A 118 3.33 -5.44 -2.03
CA LEU A 118 4.30 -6.48 -2.39
C LEU A 118 4.65 -7.37 -1.19
N ALA A 119 4.76 -6.81 0.02
CA ALA A 119 4.99 -7.58 1.23
C ALA A 119 3.85 -8.57 1.52
N LEU A 120 2.59 -8.13 1.39
CA LEU A 120 1.41 -9.00 1.52
C LEU A 120 1.41 -10.11 0.46
N LYS A 121 1.65 -9.74 -0.81
CA LYS A 121 1.75 -10.72 -1.91
C LYS A 121 2.86 -11.74 -1.65
N ALA A 122 4.03 -11.30 -1.20
CA ALA A 122 5.16 -12.16 -0.89
C ALA A 122 4.80 -13.13 0.23
N TYR A 123 4.18 -12.63 1.31
CA TYR A 123 3.76 -13.45 2.44
C TYR A 123 2.78 -14.55 2.01
N HIS A 124 1.66 -14.18 1.37
CA HIS A 124 0.63 -15.12 0.99
C HIS A 124 1.08 -16.08 -0.13
N MET A 125 1.89 -15.62 -1.08
CA MET A 125 2.45 -16.51 -2.13
C MET A 125 3.43 -17.53 -1.54
N ASN A 126 4.21 -17.18 -0.52
CA ASN A 126 5.09 -18.11 0.18
C ASN A 126 4.28 -19.21 0.90
N LEU A 127 3.13 -18.87 1.49
CA LEU A 127 2.23 -19.86 2.07
C LEU A 127 1.74 -20.86 1.01
N GLN A 128 1.35 -20.39 -0.18
CA GLN A 128 0.93 -21.28 -1.28
C GLN A 128 2.09 -22.12 -1.82
N ALA A 129 3.31 -21.59 -1.88
CA ALA A 129 4.49 -22.34 -2.28
C ALA A 129 4.84 -23.48 -1.30
N LYS A 130 4.41 -23.37 -0.04
CA LYS A 130 4.65 -24.35 1.04
C LYS A 130 3.42 -25.22 1.36
N ARG A 131 2.34 -25.10 0.59
CA ARG A 131 1.09 -25.84 0.86
C ARG A 131 1.25 -27.32 0.53
N GLU A 132 1.22 -28.19 1.53
CA GLU A 132 1.49 -29.63 1.35
C GLU A 132 0.35 -30.40 0.66
N GLU A 133 -0.88 -29.91 0.73
CA GLU A 133 -2.07 -30.56 0.15
C GLU A 133 -2.25 -30.37 -1.37
N VAL A 134 -1.25 -29.87 -2.07
CA VAL A 134 -1.27 -29.67 -3.53
C VAL A 134 -0.05 -30.29 -4.16
N ASP A 135 -0.14 -30.64 -5.44
CA ASP A 135 0.95 -31.27 -6.16
C ASP A 135 2.22 -30.40 -6.22
N ASP A 136 3.35 -31.06 -6.50
CA ASP A 136 4.67 -30.44 -6.57
C ASP A 136 4.74 -29.38 -7.68
N ALA A 137 4.01 -29.57 -8.78
CA ALA A 137 4.00 -28.63 -9.90
C ALA A 137 3.36 -27.29 -9.50
N HIS A 138 2.28 -27.33 -8.70
CA HIS A 138 1.64 -26.17 -8.10
C HIS A 138 2.60 -25.45 -7.16
N ARG A 139 3.23 -26.18 -6.22
CA ARG A 139 4.18 -25.58 -5.26
C ARG A 139 5.33 -24.89 -5.98
N GLN A 140 5.92 -25.53 -6.99
CA GLN A 140 6.98 -24.93 -7.81
C GLN A 140 6.51 -23.70 -8.59
N LYS A 141 5.27 -23.71 -9.13
CA LYS A 141 4.69 -22.55 -9.81
C LYS A 141 4.51 -21.36 -8.87
N CYS A 142 4.00 -21.61 -7.66
CA CYS A 142 3.87 -20.58 -6.63
C CYS A 142 5.24 -20.09 -6.14
N HIS A 143 6.22 -20.97 -6.00
CA HIS A 143 7.59 -20.59 -5.64
C HIS A 143 8.23 -19.64 -6.66
N ARG A 144 8.09 -19.94 -7.97
CA ARG A 144 8.57 -19.02 -9.03
C ARG A 144 7.92 -17.65 -8.96
N LYS A 145 6.59 -17.60 -8.75
CA LYS A 145 5.87 -16.33 -8.55
C LYS A 145 6.38 -15.58 -7.33
N TRP A 146 6.62 -16.29 -6.22
CA TRP A 146 7.17 -15.71 -5.01
C TRP A 146 8.55 -15.09 -5.24
N GLN A 147 9.46 -15.79 -5.94
CA GLN A 147 10.77 -15.26 -6.31
C GLN A 147 10.66 -13.98 -7.14
N THR A 148 9.74 -13.93 -8.11
CA THR A 148 9.47 -12.71 -8.89
C THR A 148 9.00 -11.55 -8.00
N ILE A 149 8.09 -11.80 -7.05
CA ILE A 149 7.59 -10.78 -6.14
C ILE A 149 8.72 -10.22 -5.25
N ILE A 150 9.59 -11.09 -4.71
CA ILE A 150 10.75 -10.66 -3.91
C ILE A 150 11.72 -9.82 -4.75
N ALA A 151 12.01 -10.22 -6.00
CA ALA A 151 12.85 -9.43 -6.88
C ALA A 151 12.25 -8.03 -7.16
N GLN A 152 10.94 -7.95 -7.38
CA GLN A 152 10.23 -6.68 -7.56
C GLN A 152 10.26 -5.81 -6.30
N GLN A 153 10.12 -6.42 -5.11
CA GLN A 153 10.21 -5.71 -3.84
C GLN A 153 11.59 -5.10 -3.63
N ASN A 154 12.65 -5.89 -3.83
CA ASN A 154 14.04 -5.42 -3.72
C ASN A 154 14.34 -4.29 -4.70
N GLN A 155 13.93 -4.44 -5.97
CA GLN A 155 14.08 -3.38 -6.96
C GLN A 155 13.37 -2.10 -6.53
N LEU A 156 12.15 -2.19 -5.99
CA LEU A 156 11.40 -1.01 -5.56
C LEU A 156 12.02 -0.34 -4.33
N LEU A 157 12.61 -1.10 -3.40
CA LEU A 157 13.39 -0.58 -2.28
C LEU A 157 14.62 0.20 -2.77
N ASP A 158 15.37 -0.36 -3.73
CA ASP A 158 16.52 0.30 -4.34
C ASP A 158 16.12 1.60 -5.04
N CYS A 159 15.01 1.57 -5.81
CA CYS A 159 14.45 2.77 -6.44
C CYS A 159 14.06 3.84 -5.41
N LEU A 160 13.42 3.47 -4.30
CA LEU A 160 13.03 4.42 -3.24
C LEU A 160 14.25 5.04 -2.58
N LYS A 161 15.28 4.22 -2.29
CA LYS A 161 16.55 4.70 -1.75
C LYS A 161 17.24 5.68 -2.70
N HIS A 162 17.29 5.37 -3.99
CA HIS A 162 17.84 6.27 -5.00
C HIS A 162 17.04 7.58 -5.07
N LEU A 163 15.71 7.52 -5.07
CA LEU A 163 14.87 8.72 -5.08
C LEU A 163 15.16 9.62 -3.87
N PHE A 164 15.28 9.07 -2.66
CA PHE A 164 15.65 9.86 -1.48
C PHE A 164 17.02 10.52 -1.60
N ASN A 165 18.02 9.82 -2.14
CA ASN A 165 19.34 10.41 -2.37
C ASN A 165 19.28 11.52 -3.44
N GLU A 166 18.61 11.28 -4.56
CA GLU A 166 18.47 12.27 -5.63
C GLU A 166 17.73 13.54 -5.15
N ILE A 167 16.72 13.39 -4.27
CA ILE A 167 16.03 14.52 -3.63
C ILE A 167 16.97 15.28 -2.70
N ALA A 168 17.74 14.56 -1.87
CA ALA A 168 18.70 15.18 -0.96
C ALA A 168 19.80 15.95 -1.72
N ASP A 169 20.22 15.44 -2.88
CA ASP A 169 21.20 16.07 -3.76
C ASP A 169 20.60 17.18 -4.65
N GLY A 170 19.28 17.38 -4.61
CA GLY A 170 18.59 18.38 -5.43
C GLY A 170 18.53 18.03 -6.93
N THR A 171 18.82 16.79 -7.30
CA THR A 171 18.86 16.33 -8.71
C THR A 171 17.53 15.72 -9.18
N ARG A 172 16.62 15.44 -8.24
CA ARG A 172 15.24 14.99 -8.47
C ARG A 172 14.30 15.66 -7.48
N THR A 173 13.04 15.81 -7.87
CA THR A 173 11.97 16.26 -6.97
C THR A 173 10.72 15.40 -7.14
N PHE A 174 9.70 15.61 -6.30
CA PHE A 174 8.38 14.98 -6.43
C PHE A 174 7.30 16.01 -6.07
N ARG A 175 6.06 15.73 -6.48
CA ARG A 175 4.89 16.56 -6.19
C ARG A 175 3.88 15.75 -5.37
N VAL A 176 3.30 16.35 -4.35
CA VAL A 176 2.19 15.74 -3.61
C VAL A 176 0.96 15.69 -4.53
N TYR A 177 0.41 14.50 -4.72
CA TYR A 177 -0.77 14.27 -5.57
C TYR A 177 -1.97 13.97 -4.71
N HIS A 178 -2.97 14.86 -4.75
CA HIS A 178 -4.25 14.64 -4.07
C HIS A 178 -5.21 13.86 -4.97
N GLN A 179 -5.79 12.79 -4.47
CA GLN A 179 -6.58 11.86 -5.30
C GLN A 179 -7.94 12.43 -5.74
N PHE A 180 -8.47 13.44 -5.05
CA PHE A 180 -9.73 14.15 -5.39
C PHE A 180 -10.87 13.24 -5.91
N LYS A 181 -11.11 12.11 -5.23
CA LYS A 181 -12.17 11.16 -5.64
C LYS A 181 -13.56 11.74 -5.40
N MET A 182 -14.15 12.32 -6.45
CA MET A 182 -15.46 13.00 -6.40
C MET A 182 -16.58 12.10 -5.86
N TYR A 183 -16.61 10.83 -6.24
CA TYR A 183 -17.70 9.91 -5.87
C TYR A 183 -17.76 9.55 -4.38
N ASN A 184 -16.71 9.85 -3.61
CA ASN A 184 -16.69 9.68 -2.16
C ASN A 184 -17.36 10.84 -1.42
N ASP A 185 -17.52 11.99 -2.08
CA ASP A 185 -18.23 13.14 -1.55
C ASP A 185 -19.70 13.07 -2.02
N PRO A 186 -20.68 12.91 -1.10
CA PRO A 186 -22.10 12.88 -1.47
C PRO A 186 -22.58 14.11 -2.23
N THR A 187 -21.93 15.26 -2.03
CA THR A 187 -22.25 16.52 -2.72
C THR A 187 -21.72 16.58 -4.15
N LEU A 188 -20.76 15.71 -4.50
CA LEU A 188 -20.16 15.59 -5.83
C LEU A 188 -20.58 14.29 -6.54
N ASN A 189 -21.35 13.41 -5.89
CA ASN A 189 -21.81 12.16 -6.48
C ASN A 189 -23.22 12.30 -7.10
N PRO A 190 -23.35 12.31 -8.44
CA PRO A 190 -24.63 12.52 -9.12
C PRO A 190 -25.68 11.47 -8.79
N GLN A 191 -25.28 10.26 -8.38
CA GLN A 191 -26.21 9.21 -7.98
C GLN A 191 -26.83 9.46 -6.59
N LEU A 192 -26.26 10.38 -5.80
CA LEU A 192 -26.75 10.72 -4.46
C LEU A 192 -27.51 12.04 -4.42
N TYR A 193 -27.12 13.03 -5.24
CA TYR A 193 -27.79 14.34 -5.25
C TYR A 193 -28.81 14.54 -6.39
N CYS A 194 -28.79 13.73 -7.46
CA CYS A 194 -29.86 13.74 -8.48
C CYS A 194 -30.86 12.61 -8.21
N ALA A 195 -32.08 12.96 -7.79
CA ALA A 195 -33.13 11.99 -7.46
C ALA A 195 -33.74 11.24 -8.68
N ASP A 196 -33.41 11.63 -9.92
CA ASP A 196 -34.24 11.30 -11.09
C ASP A 196 -33.59 10.42 -12.18
N HIS A 197 -32.40 9.83 -12.00
CA HIS A 197 -31.75 9.08 -13.10
C HIS A 197 -31.41 7.63 -12.73
N ILE A 198 -32.43 6.77 -12.70
CA ILE A 198 -32.27 5.35 -13.00
C ILE A 198 -32.49 5.19 -14.52
N ARG A 199 -31.40 5.02 -15.27
CA ARG A 199 -31.40 4.38 -16.59
C ARG A 199 -30.43 3.23 -16.56
#